data_AF-A0A846WHZ4-F1
#
_entry.id   AF-A0A846WHZ4-F1
#
_cell.length_a   1.000
_cell.length_b   1.000
_cell.length_c   1.000
_cell.angle_alpha   90.00
_cell.angle_beta   90.00
_cell.angle_gamma   90.00
#
_symmetry.space_group_name_H-M   'P 1'
#
loop_
_entity.id
_entity.type
_entity.pdbx_description
1 polymer ?
#
loop_
_entity_poly.entity_id
_entity_poly.type
_entity_poly.pdbx_seq_one_letter_code
_entity_poly.pdbx_strand_id
1 'polypeptide(L)'
;MTGPRPTDHHLLRDLGATAAATTAAAGITWGGYNLLVWQAQKARTVIPHRTDNAPDGDGIYRPDGSGPHRVTRDNRDEIELHLAVFGDSTAAGLGADTGAQTPGARVARRVAVETGHVVRYSNKAIVGATSKGLAAQIDAMLIAGDRPDIAVILVGANDVTARNGVRASAGRLRSAVSRLRAIDAQVVVGTCPDFGVITAIPQPLRSVLRIWGMRLAARQKAAVVSAGGRAVPMADLLAEDFRDAPDRMFSFDRYHPSADGYGLAADILLPEVLAALGEWGPEPLPEPPEVSPSVDNSKLTERILRIARTVR
;
A
#
# COMPACT_ATOMS: atom_id res chain seq x y z
N MET A 1 41.40 25.04 76.30
CA MET A 1 40.06 25.40 75.78
C MET A 1 40.02 25.03 74.31
N THR A 2 38.99 24.27 73.98
CA THR A 2 38.60 23.71 72.68
C THR A 2 38.22 24.80 71.67
N GLY A 3 38.69 24.67 70.42
CA GLY A 3 38.19 25.45 69.27
C GLY A 3 38.98 25.13 67.98
N PRO A 4 38.37 24.59 66.91
CA PRO A 4 39.09 23.83 65.88
C PRO A 4 39.52 24.63 64.63
N ARG A 5 40.67 24.16 64.12
CA ARG A 5 41.29 24.04 62.78
C ARG A 5 40.79 24.77 61.51
N PRO A 6 41.73 25.01 60.56
CA PRO A 6 41.55 25.76 59.32
C PRO A 6 41.08 24.85 58.18
N THR A 7 40.44 25.42 57.15
CA THR A 7 40.31 24.77 55.85
C THR A 7 40.48 25.80 54.72
N ASP A 8 41.70 25.86 54.20
CA ASP A 8 41.96 26.27 52.83
C ASP A 8 41.42 25.19 51.89
N HIS A 9 40.41 25.54 51.09
CA HIS A 9 40.07 24.80 49.88
C HIS A 9 39.63 25.78 48.79
N HIS A 10 40.55 26.65 48.37
CA HIS A 10 40.50 27.25 47.03
C HIS A 10 41.04 26.25 46.00
N LEU A 11 40.33 25.14 45.84
CA LEU A 11 40.54 24.14 44.78
C LEU A 11 39.20 23.43 44.63
N LEU A 12 38.25 24.09 43.97
CA LEU A 12 37.03 23.56 43.33
C LEU A 12 36.21 24.71 42.71
N ARG A 13 36.91 25.73 42.18
CA ARG A 13 36.38 26.49 41.03
C ARG A 13 36.55 25.55 39.83
N ASP A 14 35.49 25.42 39.02
CA ASP A 14 35.45 24.79 37.67
C ASP A 14 34.79 23.41 37.49
N LEU A 15 33.89 22.96 38.36
CA LEU A 15 33.03 21.80 38.03
C LEU A 15 31.51 22.03 38.20
N GLY A 16 31.08 23.30 38.19
CA GLY A 16 29.70 23.69 38.48
C GLY A 16 28.83 24.17 37.31
N ALA A 17 29.34 24.24 36.07
CA ALA A 17 28.62 24.97 35.02
C ALA A 17 28.83 24.43 33.60
N THR A 18 28.61 23.14 33.32
CA THR A 18 28.35 22.68 31.94
C THR A 18 27.58 21.35 31.89
N ALA A 19 26.31 21.36 32.32
CA ALA A 19 25.37 20.29 31.97
C ALA A 19 24.01 20.86 31.53
N ALA A 20 24.03 22.06 30.95
CA ALA A 20 22.92 22.64 30.20
C ALA A 20 23.48 23.06 28.84
N ALA A 21 22.76 22.71 27.78
CA ALA A 21 23.01 23.04 26.37
C ALA A 21 23.93 22.08 25.56
N THR A 22 23.52 20.81 25.46
CA THR A 22 23.75 20.02 24.22
C THR A 22 22.52 19.18 23.84
N THR A 23 21.32 19.76 23.94
CA THR A 23 20.05 19.10 23.56
C THR A 23 19.39 19.85 22.41
N ALA A 24 20.08 19.95 21.28
CA ALA A 24 19.51 20.50 20.05
C ALA A 24 19.90 19.69 18.81
N ALA A 25 19.98 18.35 18.92
CA ALA A 25 20.03 17.43 17.77
C ALA A 25 19.77 15.95 18.10
N ALA A 26 19.07 15.61 19.19
CA ALA A 26 18.56 14.26 19.42
C ALA A 26 17.11 14.24 18.92
N GLY A 27 16.76 13.54 17.83
CA GLY A 27 16.53 12.10 17.87
C GLY A 27 15.22 11.85 18.63
N ILE A 28 14.25 11.14 18.04
CA ILE A 28 12.99 10.74 18.72
C ILE A 28 13.30 10.42 20.18
N THR A 29 12.78 11.21 21.12
CA THR A 29 13.04 10.96 22.54
C THR A 29 12.57 9.54 22.84
N TRP A 30 13.25 8.84 23.75
CA TRP A 30 12.83 7.48 24.15
C TRP A 30 11.32 7.42 24.48
N GLY A 31 10.78 8.49 25.08
CA GLY A 31 9.34 8.69 25.29
C GLY A 31 8.51 8.75 24.00
N GLY A 32 8.94 9.49 22.97
CA GLY A 32 8.27 9.53 21.67
C GLY A 32 8.28 8.19 20.94
N TYR A 33 9.37 7.42 21.04
CA TYR A 33 9.43 6.07 20.46
C TYR A 33 8.45 5.12 21.17
N ASN A 34 8.47 5.12 22.51
CA ASN A 34 7.56 4.29 23.30
C ASN A 34 6.09 4.66 23.08
N LEU A 35 5.78 5.95 22.89
CA LEU A 35 4.43 6.39 22.52
C LEU A 35 3.99 5.79 21.18
N LEU A 36 4.84 5.81 20.16
CA LEU A 36 4.52 5.22 18.85
C LEU A 36 4.32 3.70 18.94
N VAL A 37 5.16 3.01 19.72
CA VAL A 37 5.01 1.56 19.97
C VAL A 37 3.70 1.27 20.69
N TRP A 38 3.38 2.02 21.74
CA TRP A 38 2.12 1.89 22.47
C TRP A 38 0.91 2.17 21.56
N GLN A 39 0.96 3.21 20.72
CA GLN A 39 -0.09 3.49 19.75
C GLN A 39 -0.27 2.39 18.72
N ALA A 40 0.83 1.78 18.25
CA ALA A 40 0.76 0.67 17.31
C ALA A 40 0.14 -0.56 17.97
N GLN A 41 0.47 -0.85 19.23
CA GLN A 41 -0.14 -1.93 20.01
C GLN A 41 -1.63 -1.65 20.24
N LYS A 42 -1.99 -0.43 20.65
CA LYS A 42 -3.39 -0.06 20.89
C LYS A 42 -4.22 -0.09 19.62
N ALA A 43 -3.69 0.41 18.50
CA ALA A 43 -4.35 0.34 17.20
C ALA A 43 -4.67 -1.11 16.80
N ARG A 44 -3.78 -2.07 17.06
CA ARG A 44 -4.03 -3.51 16.81
C ARG A 44 -5.15 -4.11 17.68
N THR A 45 -5.49 -3.48 18.80
CA THR A 45 -6.62 -3.91 19.66
C THR A 45 -7.94 -3.23 19.30
N VAL A 46 -7.89 -2.07 18.65
CA VAL A 46 -9.07 -1.26 18.30
C VAL A 46 -9.51 -1.53 16.86
N ILE A 47 -8.56 -1.71 15.95
CA ILE A 47 -8.81 -2.16 14.57
C ILE A 47 -9.06 -3.67 14.66
N PRO A 48 -10.29 -4.14 14.37
CA PRO A 48 -10.60 -5.56 14.43
C PRO A 48 -9.64 -6.36 13.55
N HIS A 49 -9.02 -7.40 14.13
CA HIS A 49 -8.27 -8.35 13.34
C HIS A 49 -9.28 -9.24 12.61
N ARG A 50 -9.48 -9.00 11.32
CA ARG A 50 -10.34 -9.86 10.51
C ARG A 50 -9.70 -11.25 10.37
N THR A 51 -10.38 -12.25 10.93
CA THR A 51 -10.05 -13.68 10.82
C THR A 51 -10.83 -14.36 9.71
N ASP A 52 -11.79 -13.65 9.13
CA ASP A 52 -12.53 -14.03 7.94
C ASP A 52 -11.65 -13.86 6.69
N ASN A 53 -11.79 -14.80 5.75
CA ASN A 53 -11.16 -14.70 4.45
C ASN A 53 -11.83 -13.59 3.63
N ALA A 54 -11.07 -12.93 2.76
CA ALA A 54 -11.69 -12.04 1.79
C ALA A 54 -12.68 -12.83 0.91
N PRO A 55 -13.82 -12.23 0.51
CA PRO A 55 -14.78 -12.90 -0.35
C PRO A 55 -14.16 -13.36 -1.68
N ASP A 56 -14.50 -14.56 -2.14
CA ASP A 56 -13.99 -15.10 -3.39
C ASP A 56 -14.76 -14.54 -4.60
N GLY A 57 -14.01 -13.97 -5.56
CA GLY A 57 -14.52 -13.47 -6.82
C GLY A 57 -14.02 -14.23 -8.04
N ASP A 58 -13.22 -15.28 -7.87
CA ASP A 58 -12.59 -15.99 -8.99
C ASP A 58 -13.64 -16.60 -9.93
N GLY A 59 -13.38 -16.52 -11.24
CA GLY A 59 -14.28 -17.08 -12.24
C GLY A 59 -14.20 -16.37 -13.59
N ILE A 60 -15.17 -16.67 -14.44
CA ILE A 60 -15.32 -16.10 -15.78
C ILE A 60 -16.35 -14.97 -15.72
N TYR A 61 -15.98 -13.83 -16.30
CA TYR A 61 -16.80 -12.66 -16.50
C TYR A 61 -17.06 -12.49 -17.99
N ARG A 62 -18.32 -12.23 -18.36
CA ARG A 62 -18.73 -12.13 -19.76
C ARG A 62 -19.09 -10.68 -20.14
N PRO A 63 -19.06 -10.36 -21.45
CA PRO A 63 -19.39 -9.02 -21.95
C PRO A 63 -20.81 -8.55 -21.64
N ASP A 64 -21.75 -9.48 -21.45
CA ASP A 64 -23.12 -9.18 -21.00
C ASP A 64 -23.20 -8.71 -19.54
N GLY A 65 -22.04 -8.60 -18.87
CA GLY A 65 -21.94 -8.23 -17.48
C GLY A 65 -22.25 -9.37 -16.52
N SER A 66 -22.43 -10.62 -16.98
CA SER A 66 -22.65 -11.77 -16.11
C SER A 66 -21.36 -12.32 -15.50
N GLY A 67 -21.49 -13.00 -14.35
CA GLY A 67 -20.37 -13.63 -13.63
C GLY A 67 -20.29 -13.23 -12.13
N PRO A 68 -19.38 -13.86 -11.36
CA PRO A 68 -18.42 -14.86 -11.81
C PRO A 68 -19.09 -16.21 -12.12
N HIS A 69 -18.73 -16.80 -13.26
CA HIS A 69 -19.08 -18.19 -13.61
C HIS A 69 -17.90 -19.10 -13.28
N ARG A 70 -18.17 -20.30 -12.77
CA ARG A 70 -17.09 -21.26 -12.47
C ARG A 70 -16.36 -21.65 -13.77
N VAL A 71 -15.03 -21.71 -13.72
CA VAL A 71 -14.22 -22.28 -14.81
C VAL A 71 -14.44 -23.79 -14.84
N THR A 72 -14.98 -24.31 -15.94
CA THR A 72 -15.18 -25.74 -16.21
C THR A 72 -14.34 -26.17 -17.40
N ARG A 73 -14.48 -27.42 -17.87
CA ARG A 73 -13.88 -27.83 -19.15
C ARG A 73 -14.62 -27.22 -20.34
N ASP A 74 -15.95 -27.10 -20.22
CA ASP A 74 -16.81 -26.72 -21.34
C ASP A 74 -16.71 -25.23 -21.71
N ASN A 75 -16.40 -24.37 -20.74
CA ASN A 75 -16.29 -22.92 -20.96
C ASN A 75 -14.83 -22.40 -20.96
N ARG A 76 -13.84 -23.28 -20.85
CA ARG A 76 -12.43 -22.87 -20.80
C ARG A 76 -11.96 -22.30 -22.13
N ASP A 77 -12.42 -22.89 -23.22
CA ASP A 77 -12.01 -22.50 -24.58
C ASP A 77 -12.68 -21.18 -25.01
N GLU A 78 -13.67 -20.69 -24.24
CA GLU A 78 -14.26 -19.36 -24.43
C GLU A 78 -13.37 -18.24 -23.88
N ILE A 79 -12.37 -18.54 -23.04
CA ILE A 79 -11.56 -17.51 -22.35
C ILE A 79 -10.62 -16.84 -23.34
N GLU A 80 -10.79 -15.53 -23.50
CA GLU A 80 -9.96 -14.70 -24.39
C GLU A 80 -8.91 -13.91 -23.62
N LEU A 81 -9.17 -13.61 -22.34
CA LEU A 81 -8.27 -12.82 -21.50
C LEU A 81 -8.18 -13.40 -20.08
N HIS A 82 -6.96 -13.50 -19.56
CA HIS A 82 -6.71 -13.85 -18.16
C HIS A 82 -6.18 -12.66 -17.36
N LEU A 83 -7.00 -12.16 -16.42
CA LEU A 83 -6.66 -11.13 -15.45
C LEU A 83 -6.34 -11.75 -14.10
N ALA A 84 -5.12 -11.53 -13.60
CA ALA A 84 -4.71 -11.97 -12.26
C ALA A 84 -4.50 -10.79 -11.31
N VAL A 85 -4.88 -10.96 -10.04
CA VAL A 85 -4.61 -9.97 -8.97
C VAL A 85 -3.64 -10.55 -7.93
N PHE A 86 -2.65 -9.76 -7.55
CA PHE A 86 -1.67 -10.10 -6.52
C PHE A 86 -1.58 -9.02 -5.45
N GLY A 87 -1.12 -9.41 -4.26
CA GLY A 87 -0.79 -8.46 -3.20
C GLY A 87 -1.30 -8.85 -1.83
N ASP A 88 -1.75 -7.85 -1.08
CA ASP A 88 -2.14 -7.97 0.33
C ASP A 88 -3.67 -8.02 0.53
N SER A 89 -4.16 -7.66 1.72
CA SER A 89 -5.59 -7.70 2.03
C SER A 89 -6.43 -6.74 1.17
N THR A 90 -5.84 -5.62 0.72
CA THR A 90 -6.53 -4.69 -0.19
C THR A 90 -6.71 -5.31 -1.57
N ALA A 91 -5.69 -6.00 -2.09
CA ALA A 91 -5.81 -6.79 -3.33
C ALA A 91 -6.80 -7.95 -3.19
N ALA A 92 -6.81 -8.61 -2.03
CA ALA A 92 -7.75 -9.69 -1.75
C ALA A 92 -9.21 -9.21 -1.72
N GLY A 93 -9.46 -7.92 -1.45
CA GLY A 93 -10.79 -7.35 -1.29
C GLY A 93 -11.35 -7.52 0.12
N LEU A 94 -10.48 -7.65 1.13
CA LEU A 94 -10.91 -7.73 2.53
C LEU A 94 -11.66 -6.45 2.91
N GLY A 95 -12.86 -6.56 3.47
CA GLY A 95 -13.73 -5.42 3.74
C GLY A 95 -14.90 -5.25 2.77
N ALA A 96 -14.88 -5.94 1.62
CA ALA A 96 -16.06 -6.13 0.79
C ALA A 96 -17.03 -7.13 1.43
N ASP A 97 -18.33 -7.01 1.14
CA ASP A 97 -19.35 -7.94 1.66
C ASP A 97 -19.47 -9.20 0.79
N THR A 98 -19.18 -9.07 -0.52
CA THR A 98 -19.29 -10.16 -1.51
C THR A 98 -18.12 -10.17 -2.49
N GLY A 99 -17.88 -11.32 -3.12
CA GLY A 99 -16.81 -11.49 -4.12
C GLY A 99 -16.91 -10.51 -5.29
N ALA A 100 -18.13 -10.22 -5.74
CA ALA A 100 -18.40 -9.29 -6.84
C ALA A 100 -18.03 -7.83 -6.52
N GLN A 101 -17.90 -7.48 -5.24
CA GLN A 101 -17.55 -6.14 -4.79
C GLN A 101 -16.04 -5.96 -4.56
N THR A 102 -15.25 -7.03 -4.63
CA THR A 102 -13.79 -6.95 -4.51
C THR A 102 -13.20 -6.13 -5.68
N PRO A 103 -12.04 -5.47 -5.49
CA PRO A 103 -11.51 -4.57 -6.51
C PRO A 103 -11.18 -5.32 -7.80
N GLY A 104 -10.58 -6.51 -7.71
CA GLY A 104 -10.27 -7.33 -8.89
C GLY A 104 -11.50 -7.82 -9.64
N ALA A 105 -12.56 -8.24 -8.95
CA ALA A 105 -13.81 -8.65 -9.58
C ALA A 105 -14.50 -7.50 -10.32
N ARG A 106 -14.46 -6.29 -9.73
CA ARG A 106 -15.00 -5.08 -10.36
C ARG A 106 -14.21 -4.69 -11.61
N VAL A 107 -12.88 -4.71 -11.54
CA VAL A 107 -12.01 -4.49 -12.71
C VAL A 107 -12.31 -5.54 -13.78
N ALA A 108 -12.31 -6.84 -13.45
CA ALA A 108 -12.55 -7.90 -14.41
C ALA A 108 -13.91 -7.79 -15.12
N ARG A 109 -14.98 -7.47 -14.37
CA ARG A 109 -16.31 -7.24 -14.95
C ARG A 109 -16.30 -6.07 -15.92
N ARG A 110 -15.69 -4.94 -15.53
CA ARG A 110 -15.62 -3.77 -16.41
C ARG A 110 -14.76 -4.05 -17.64
N VAL A 111 -13.62 -4.73 -17.50
CA VAL A 111 -12.82 -5.16 -18.65
C VAL A 111 -13.66 -6.01 -19.61
N ALA A 112 -14.38 -7.02 -19.11
CA ALA A 112 -15.21 -7.88 -19.97
C ALA A 112 -16.28 -7.07 -20.75
N VAL A 113 -16.93 -6.12 -20.09
CA VAL A 113 -17.95 -5.26 -20.71
C VAL A 113 -17.35 -4.30 -21.73
N GLU A 114 -16.23 -3.64 -21.40
CA GLU A 114 -15.64 -2.59 -22.23
C GLU A 114 -14.89 -3.15 -23.44
N THR A 115 -14.24 -4.31 -23.30
CA THR A 115 -13.45 -4.91 -24.40
C THR A 115 -14.25 -5.93 -25.21
N GLY A 116 -15.41 -6.36 -24.74
CA GLY A 116 -16.17 -7.44 -25.38
C GLY A 116 -15.54 -8.83 -25.23
N HIS A 117 -14.50 -8.98 -24.41
CA HIS A 117 -13.82 -10.26 -24.20
C HIS A 117 -14.44 -11.06 -23.05
N VAL A 118 -14.36 -12.39 -23.15
CA VAL A 118 -14.60 -13.28 -22.02
C VAL A 118 -13.36 -13.33 -21.13
N VAL A 119 -13.48 -12.78 -19.92
CA VAL A 119 -12.36 -12.58 -18.98
C VAL A 119 -12.38 -13.64 -17.88
N ARG A 120 -11.31 -14.44 -17.79
CA ARG A 120 -11.01 -15.22 -16.59
C ARG A 120 -10.33 -14.31 -15.57
N TYR A 121 -10.91 -14.22 -14.38
CA TYR A 121 -10.32 -13.54 -13.23
C TYR A 121 -9.78 -14.55 -12.21
N SER A 122 -8.60 -14.25 -11.65
CA SER A 122 -7.99 -15.04 -10.59
C SER A 122 -7.31 -14.15 -9.55
N ASN A 123 -7.80 -14.20 -8.31
CA ASN A 123 -7.18 -13.55 -7.17
C ASN A 123 -6.14 -14.48 -6.55
N LYS A 124 -4.93 -13.95 -6.38
CA LYS A 124 -3.78 -14.64 -5.78
C LYS A 124 -3.20 -13.83 -4.63
N ALA A 125 -3.86 -12.74 -4.25
CA ALA A 125 -3.51 -11.96 -3.09
C ALA A 125 -3.73 -12.73 -1.79
N ILE A 126 -2.91 -12.43 -0.79
CA ILE A 126 -2.94 -13.10 0.50
C ILE A 126 -3.09 -12.03 1.58
N VAL A 127 -4.12 -12.16 2.41
CA VAL A 127 -4.34 -11.27 3.56
C VAL A 127 -3.10 -11.28 4.46
N GLY A 128 -2.63 -10.09 4.85
CA GLY A 128 -1.43 -9.93 5.67
C GLY A 128 -0.10 -10.08 4.90
N ALA A 129 -0.12 -10.40 3.60
CA ALA A 129 1.10 -10.45 2.82
C ALA A 129 1.78 -9.08 2.74
N THR A 130 3.10 -9.11 2.56
CA THR A 130 3.92 -7.95 2.25
C THR A 130 4.58 -8.17 0.89
N SER A 131 5.35 -7.20 0.40
CA SER A 131 6.19 -7.35 -0.79
C SER A 131 7.09 -8.59 -0.81
N LYS A 132 7.40 -9.19 0.36
CA LYS A 132 8.12 -10.48 0.47
C LYS A 132 7.34 -11.66 -0.12
N GLY A 133 6.00 -11.63 -0.05
CA GLY A 133 5.14 -12.71 -0.49
C GLY A 133 4.84 -12.72 -2.00
N LEU A 134 5.09 -11.61 -2.71
CA LEU A 134 4.72 -11.47 -4.13
C LEU A 134 5.33 -12.57 -5.00
N ALA A 135 6.61 -12.90 -4.78
CA ALA A 135 7.28 -13.96 -5.55
C ALA A 135 6.55 -15.31 -5.38
N ALA A 136 6.20 -15.69 -4.15
CA ALA A 136 5.50 -16.94 -3.90
C ALA A 136 4.08 -16.96 -4.51
N GLN A 137 3.36 -15.82 -4.50
CA GLN A 137 2.04 -15.74 -5.13
C GLN A 137 2.12 -15.93 -6.65
N ILE A 138 3.09 -15.28 -7.31
CA ILE A 138 3.32 -15.43 -8.75
C ILE A 138 3.70 -16.86 -9.09
N ASP A 139 4.60 -17.46 -8.31
CA ASP A 139 5.11 -18.81 -8.55
C ASP A 139 4.00 -19.84 -8.41
N ALA A 140 3.19 -19.72 -7.35
CA ALA A 140 2.05 -20.59 -7.13
C ALA A 140 1.03 -20.51 -8.29
N MET A 141 0.76 -19.32 -8.83
CA MET A 141 -0.13 -19.16 -9.97
C MET A 141 0.43 -19.82 -11.23
N LEU A 142 1.71 -19.58 -11.55
CA LEU A 142 2.36 -20.15 -12.75
C LEU A 142 2.49 -21.67 -12.69
N ILE A 143 2.53 -22.25 -11.48
CA ILE A 143 2.47 -23.70 -11.28
C ILE A 143 1.04 -24.22 -11.48
N ALA A 144 0.03 -23.47 -11.04
CA ALA A 144 -1.36 -23.92 -11.01
C ALA A 144 -2.11 -23.73 -12.34
N GLY A 145 -1.62 -22.91 -13.26
CA GLY A 145 -2.29 -22.69 -14.54
C GLY A 145 -1.58 -21.71 -15.46
N ASP A 146 -2.35 -21.22 -16.42
CA ASP A 146 -1.86 -20.38 -17.51
C ASP A 146 -1.36 -19.02 -17.00
N ARG A 147 -0.38 -18.45 -17.73
CA ARG A 147 0.07 -17.08 -17.47
C ARG A 147 -1.11 -16.09 -17.59
N PRO A 148 -1.10 -14.99 -16.84
CA PRO A 148 -2.03 -13.91 -17.06
C PRO A 148 -1.61 -13.12 -18.29
N ASP A 149 -2.59 -12.54 -18.97
CA ASP A 149 -2.35 -11.51 -19.99
C ASP A 149 -2.18 -10.16 -19.33
N ILE A 150 -2.85 -9.95 -18.19
CA ILE A 150 -2.67 -8.77 -17.35
C ILE A 150 -2.69 -9.10 -15.86
N ALA A 151 -1.76 -8.51 -15.14
CA ALA A 151 -1.62 -8.61 -13.70
C ALA A 151 -1.85 -7.26 -13.04
N VAL A 152 -2.74 -7.22 -12.05
CA VAL A 152 -2.94 -6.05 -11.18
C VAL A 152 -2.33 -6.34 -9.81
N ILE A 153 -1.48 -5.45 -9.31
CA ILE A 153 -0.83 -5.61 -8.00
C ILE A 153 -1.27 -4.49 -7.07
N LEU A 154 -1.84 -4.84 -5.90
CA LEU A 154 -2.10 -3.88 -4.81
C LEU A 154 -1.38 -4.37 -3.55
N VAL A 155 -0.26 -3.72 -3.22
CA VAL A 155 0.59 -4.13 -2.11
C VAL A 155 1.32 -2.95 -1.50
N GLY A 156 1.47 -2.97 -0.19
CA GLY A 156 2.39 -2.06 0.50
C GLY A 156 1.86 -1.58 1.84
N ALA A 157 0.57 -1.76 2.11
CA ALA A 157 0.00 -1.38 3.39
C ALA A 157 0.71 -2.12 4.54
N ASN A 158 0.91 -3.43 4.37
CA ASN A 158 1.62 -4.25 5.34
C ASN A 158 3.14 -4.01 5.36
N ASP A 159 3.73 -3.51 4.28
CA ASP A 159 5.16 -3.15 4.29
C ASP A 159 5.46 -1.94 5.19
N VAL A 160 4.51 -0.98 5.24
CA VAL A 160 4.57 0.18 6.12
C VAL A 160 4.43 -0.26 7.58
N THR A 161 3.49 -1.16 7.89
CA THR A 161 3.24 -1.62 9.27
C THR A 161 4.26 -2.63 9.77
N ALA A 162 4.83 -3.47 8.90
CA ALA A 162 5.85 -4.48 9.23
C ALA A 162 7.30 -3.95 9.22
N ARG A 163 7.52 -2.66 8.93
CA ARG A 163 8.84 -2.00 8.88
C ARG A 163 9.83 -2.67 7.92
N ASN A 164 9.36 -3.23 6.81
CA ASN A 164 10.15 -4.00 5.83
C ASN A 164 11.22 -3.21 5.04
N GLY A 165 11.35 -1.91 5.31
CA GLY A 165 12.28 -0.99 4.66
C GLY A 165 11.80 -0.57 3.28
N VAL A 166 11.50 0.72 3.11
CA VAL A 166 10.92 1.30 1.88
C VAL A 166 11.66 0.90 0.59
N ARG A 167 13.00 0.92 0.58
CA ARG A 167 13.80 0.51 -0.60
C ARG A 167 13.69 -0.98 -0.89
N ALA A 168 13.74 -1.82 0.15
CA ALA A 168 13.66 -3.26 -0.02
C ALA A 168 12.28 -3.67 -0.52
N SER A 169 11.21 -3.07 0.02
CA SER A 169 9.85 -3.31 -0.45
C SER A 169 9.64 -2.92 -1.91
N ALA A 170 10.09 -1.73 -2.32
CA ALA A 170 10.04 -1.31 -3.73
C ALA A 170 10.91 -2.20 -4.64
N GLY A 171 12.08 -2.66 -4.16
CA GLY A 171 12.93 -3.59 -4.90
C GLY A 171 12.26 -4.94 -5.15
N ARG A 172 11.57 -5.51 -4.14
CA ARG A 172 10.80 -6.75 -4.30
C ARG A 172 9.63 -6.59 -5.27
N LEU A 173 8.93 -5.46 -5.21
CA LEU A 173 7.90 -5.13 -6.19
C LEU A 173 8.49 -5.04 -7.61
N ARG A 174 9.64 -4.38 -7.78
CA ARG A 174 10.34 -4.32 -9.07
C ARG A 174 10.61 -5.72 -9.64
N SER A 175 11.11 -6.63 -8.81
CA SER A 175 11.37 -8.01 -9.20
C SER A 175 10.09 -8.75 -9.59
N ALA A 176 8.99 -8.55 -8.86
CA ALA A 176 7.68 -9.13 -9.19
C ALA A 176 7.16 -8.62 -10.55
N VAL A 177 7.21 -7.31 -10.79
CA VAL A 177 6.82 -6.71 -12.08
C VAL A 177 7.71 -7.24 -13.20
N SER A 178 9.03 -7.25 -13.02
CA SER A 178 9.97 -7.73 -14.04
C SER A 178 9.71 -9.19 -14.41
N ARG A 179 9.36 -10.03 -13.42
CA ARG A 179 9.04 -11.44 -13.64
C ARG A 179 7.76 -11.64 -14.46
N LEU A 180 6.72 -10.86 -14.18
CA LEU A 180 5.47 -10.90 -14.95
C LEU A 180 5.67 -10.36 -16.38
N ARG A 181 6.43 -9.27 -16.54
CA ARG A 181 6.79 -8.75 -17.87
C ARG A 181 7.63 -9.73 -18.68
N ALA A 182 8.50 -10.52 -18.03
CA ALA A 182 9.33 -11.53 -18.70
C ALA A 182 8.55 -12.72 -19.26
N ILE A 183 7.28 -12.88 -18.89
CA ILE A 183 6.34 -13.86 -19.46
C ILE A 183 5.25 -13.18 -20.29
N ASP A 184 5.52 -11.96 -20.78
CA ASP A 184 4.65 -11.13 -21.61
C ASP A 184 3.33 -10.68 -20.96
N ALA A 185 3.15 -10.86 -19.65
CA ALA A 185 1.99 -10.31 -18.95
C ALA A 185 2.10 -8.79 -18.83
N GLN A 186 1.03 -8.06 -19.13
CA GLN A 186 0.90 -6.64 -18.80
C GLN A 186 0.81 -6.46 -17.28
N VAL A 187 1.32 -5.36 -16.74
CA VAL A 187 1.34 -5.16 -15.28
C VAL A 187 0.90 -3.75 -14.91
N VAL A 188 -0.16 -3.67 -14.12
CA VAL A 188 -0.67 -2.44 -13.50
C VAL A 188 -0.50 -2.55 -12.00
N VAL A 189 0.01 -1.51 -11.35
CA VAL A 189 0.25 -1.49 -9.90
C VAL A 189 -0.41 -0.29 -9.27
N GLY A 190 -1.38 -0.53 -8.38
CA GLY A 190 -1.84 0.48 -7.45
C GLY A 190 -0.80 0.66 -6.35
N THR A 191 -0.19 1.84 -6.31
CA THR A 191 0.85 2.17 -5.31
C THR A 191 0.24 2.31 -3.91
N CYS A 192 1.10 2.27 -2.88
CA CYS A 192 0.71 2.29 -1.48
C CYS A 192 -0.25 3.45 -1.15
N PRO A 193 -1.39 3.20 -0.47
CA PRO A 193 -2.39 4.22 -0.18
C PRO A 193 -1.95 5.21 0.93
N ASP A 194 -2.68 6.33 1.05
CA ASP A 194 -2.44 7.33 2.09
C ASP A 194 -3.00 6.90 3.45
N PHE A 195 -2.12 6.47 4.36
CA PHE A 195 -2.47 6.14 5.74
C PHE A 195 -3.01 7.32 6.57
N GLY A 196 -2.83 8.56 6.11
CA GLY A 196 -3.33 9.76 6.77
C GLY A 196 -4.85 9.80 6.89
N VAL A 197 -5.56 9.13 5.98
CA VAL A 197 -7.03 9.10 5.94
C VAL A 197 -7.63 8.11 6.94
N ILE A 198 -6.82 7.20 7.50
CA ILE A 198 -7.27 6.17 8.45
C ILE A 198 -7.37 6.76 9.86
N THR A 199 -8.53 7.32 10.21
CA THR A 199 -8.76 8.00 11.52
C THR A 199 -8.68 7.07 12.73
N ALA A 200 -8.86 5.76 12.53
CA ALA A 200 -8.65 4.75 13.58
C ALA A 200 -7.20 4.69 14.09
N ILE A 201 -6.23 5.22 13.33
CA ILE A 201 -4.84 5.32 13.75
C ILE A 201 -4.64 6.64 14.51
N PRO A 202 -4.22 6.61 15.80
CA PRO A 202 -4.05 7.83 16.59
C PRO A 202 -2.84 8.65 16.12
N GLN A 203 -2.83 9.94 16.47
CA GLN A 203 -1.66 10.80 16.33
C GLN A 203 -0.72 10.64 17.54
N PRO A 204 0.61 10.63 17.37
CA PRO A 204 1.35 10.98 16.16
C PRO A 204 1.61 9.82 15.17
N LEU A 205 1.24 8.57 15.51
CA LEU A 205 1.53 7.40 14.68
C LEU A 205 1.00 7.54 13.25
N ARG A 206 -0.21 8.04 13.08
CA ARG A 206 -0.82 8.25 11.76
C ARG A 206 0.03 9.14 10.84
N SER A 207 0.57 10.23 11.37
CA SER A 207 1.48 11.10 10.61
C SER A 207 2.76 10.38 10.18
N VAL A 208 3.32 9.54 11.06
CA VAL A 208 4.52 8.75 10.74
C VAL A 208 4.22 7.74 9.63
N LEU A 209 3.11 7.01 9.74
CA LEU A 209 2.70 6.01 8.75
C LEU A 209 2.36 6.66 7.40
N ARG A 210 1.69 7.82 7.38
CA ARG A 210 1.48 8.62 6.16
C ARG A 210 2.81 8.92 5.45
N ILE A 211 3.79 9.46 6.17
CA ILE A 211 5.10 9.79 5.57
C ILE A 211 5.78 8.55 4.99
N TRP A 212 5.72 7.43 5.70
CA TRP A 212 6.32 6.18 5.23
C TRP A 212 5.57 5.60 4.02
N GLY A 213 4.25 5.63 4.03
CA GLY A 213 3.39 5.24 2.92
C GLY A 213 3.66 6.06 1.66
N MET A 214 3.67 7.40 1.75
CA MET A 214 3.96 8.28 0.61
C MET A 214 5.38 8.03 0.05
N ARG A 215 6.37 7.82 0.91
CA ARG A 215 7.73 7.46 0.48
C ARG A 215 7.81 6.09 -0.19
N LEU A 216 6.99 5.14 0.26
CA LEU A 216 6.88 3.83 -0.37
C LEU A 216 6.22 3.97 -1.73
N ALA A 217 5.07 4.64 -1.82
CA ALA A 217 4.34 4.89 -3.06
C ALA A 217 5.23 5.53 -4.15
N ALA A 218 5.95 6.60 -3.80
CA ALA A 218 6.89 7.25 -4.73
C ALA A 218 7.98 6.30 -5.25
N ARG A 219 8.51 5.41 -4.40
CA ARG A 219 9.50 4.41 -4.82
C ARG A 219 8.88 3.26 -5.60
N GLN A 220 7.65 2.86 -5.28
CA GLN A 220 6.91 1.87 -6.06
C GLN A 220 6.67 2.41 -7.47
N LYS A 221 6.23 3.67 -7.63
CA LYS A 221 6.08 4.31 -8.94
C LYS A 221 7.35 4.19 -9.79
N ALA A 222 8.49 4.65 -9.25
CA ALA A 222 9.77 4.56 -9.96
C ALA A 222 10.18 3.12 -10.28
N ALA A 223 10.00 2.19 -9.34
CA ALA A 223 10.33 0.78 -9.52
C ALA A 223 9.48 0.11 -10.60
N VAL A 224 8.17 0.32 -10.57
CA VAL A 224 7.19 -0.25 -11.52
C VAL A 224 7.47 0.25 -12.93
N VAL A 225 7.61 1.57 -13.11
CA VAL A 225 7.93 2.16 -14.43
C VAL A 225 9.26 1.64 -14.95
N SER A 226 10.30 1.57 -14.10
CA SER A 226 11.62 1.05 -14.52
C SER A 226 11.61 -0.43 -14.93
N ALA A 227 10.61 -1.19 -14.48
CA ALA A 227 10.42 -2.60 -14.82
C ALA A 227 9.44 -2.81 -15.97
N GLY A 228 8.96 -1.74 -16.61
CA GLY A 228 8.03 -1.81 -17.74
C GLY A 228 6.57 -2.05 -17.36
N GLY A 229 6.18 -1.78 -16.12
CA GLY A 229 4.79 -1.77 -15.67
C GLY A 229 4.20 -0.35 -15.60
N ARG A 230 2.89 -0.26 -15.39
CA ARG A 230 2.14 1.00 -15.19
C ARG A 230 1.83 1.20 -13.71
N ALA A 231 2.08 2.40 -13.19
CA ALA A 231 1.91 2.71 -11.78
C ALA A 231 0.77 3.71 -11.57
N VAL A 232 -0.21 3.34 -10.76
CA VAL A 232 -1.39 4.15 -10.41
C VAL A 232 -1.20 4.76 -9.01
N PRO A 233 -1.23 6.10 -8.88
CA PRO A 233 -1.00 6.78 -7.60
C PRO A 233 -2.24 6.74 -6.69
N MET A 234 -2.53 5.58 -6.09
CA MET A 234 -3.74 5.39 -5.27
C MET A 234 -3.82 6.34 -4.07
N ALA A 235 -2.67 6.70 -3.47
CA ALA A 235 -2.65 7.65 -2.36
C ALA A 235 -3.20 9.02 -2.73
N ASP A 236 -2.85 9.53 -3.92
CA ASP A 236 -3.29 10.84 -4.37
C ASP A 236 -4.75 10.79 -4.86
N LEU A 237 -5.13 9.70 -5.52
CA LEU A 237 -6.45 9.55 -6.16
C LEU A 237 -7.58 9.12 -5.22
N LEU A 238 -7.27 8.47 -4.09
CA LEU A 238 -8.30 8.04 -3.12
C LEU A 238 -8.41 8.95 -1.90
N ALA A 239 -7.41 9.79 -1.61
CA ALA A 239 -7.32 10.43 -0.30
C ALA A 239 -8.44 11.43 -0.01
N GLU A 240 -9.05 12.05 -1.04
CA GLU A 240 -10.14 13.00 -0.86
C GLU A 240 -11.44 12.31 -0.46
N ASP A 241 -11.91 11.36 -1.28
CA ASP A 241 -13.14 10.62 -0.99
C ASP A 241 -13.10 9.92 0.37
N PHE A 242 -11.96 9.33 0.73
CA PHE A 242 -11.78 8.68 2.04
C PHE A 242 -11.76 9.65 3.22
N ARG A 243 -11.37 10.92 3.01
CA ARG A 243 -11.44 11.96 4.06
C ARG A 243 -12.86 12.50 4.20
N ASP A 244 -13.55 12.66 3.09
CA ASP A 244 -14.83 13.37 3.05
C ASP A 244 -15.99 12.45 3.43
N ALA A 245 -15.89 11.15 3.11
CA ALA A 245 -16.92 10.15 3.43
C ALA A 245 -16.34 8.88 4.08
N PRO A 246 -15.62 8.97 5.23
CA PRO A 246 -14.94 7.84 5.83
C PRO A 246 -15.87 6.70 6.24
N ASP A 247 -17.08 7.01 6.75
CA ASP A 247 -18.08 6.00 7.14
C ASP A 247 -18.63 5.20 5.96
N ARG A 248 -18.54 5.75 4.74
CA ARG A 248 -18.93 5.09 3.50
C ARG A 248 -17.75 4.37 2.84
N MET A 249 -16.56 4.99 2.85
CA MET A 249 -15.38 4.51 2.13
C MET A 249 -14.62 3.40 2.86
N PHE A 250 -14.70 3.35 4.20
CA PHE A 250 -14.11 2.27 4.98
C PHE A 250 -15.15 1.21 5.34
N SER A 251 -14.69 -0.05 5.44
CA SER A 251 -15.48 -1.14 6.01
C SER A 251 -15.69 -0.94 7.52
N PHE A 252 -16.47 -1.83 8.16
CA PHE A 252 -16.74 -1.75 9.60
C PHE A 252 -15.47 -1.69 10.47
N ASP A 253 -14.34 -2.21 9.98
CA ASP A 253 -13.06 -2.20 10.70
C ASP A 253 -12.35 -0.83 10.68
N ARG A 254 -12.91 0.15 9.95
CA ARG A 254 -12.39 1.51 9.78
C ARG A 254 -10.96 1.55 9.28
N TYR A 255 -10.54 0.52 8.55
CA TYR A 255 -9.18 0.35 8.05
C TYR A 255 -9.16 -0.09 6.59
N HIS A 256 -9.88 -1.16 6.24
CA HIS A 256 -9.97 -1.62 4.86
C HIS A 256 -11.04 -0.85 4.09
N PRO A 257 -10.89 -0.67 2.76
CA PRO A 257 -11.97 -0.14 1.93
C PRO A 257 -13.26 -0.96 2.06
N SER A 258 -14.40 -0.27 2.00
CA SER A 258 -15.72 -0.88 1.83
C SER A 258 -15.95 -1.31 0.38
N ALA A 259 -17.12 -1.89 0.10
CA ALA A 259 -17.57 -2.15 -1.27
C ALA A 259 -17.56 -0.88 -2.16
N ASP A 260 -17.82 0.30 -1.60
CA ASP A 260 -17.79 1.58 -2.32
C ASP A 260 -16.36 2.07 -2.52
N GLY A 261 -15.51 1.97 -1.48
CA GLY A 261 -14.10 2.31 -1.59
C GLY A 261 -13.37 1.42 -2.62
N TYR A 262 -13.72 0.14 -2.70
CA TYR A 262 -13.22 -0.76 -3.75
C TYR A 262 -13.82 -0.46 -5.12
N GLY A 263 -15.05 0.06 -5.19
CA GLY A 263 -15.63 0.59 -6.43
C GLY A 263 -14.77 1.70 -7.02
N LEU A 264 -14.51 2.73 -6.22
CA LEU A 264 -13.66 3.85 -6.61
C LEU A 264 -12.23 3.39 -6.99
N ALA A 265 -11.64 2.51 -6.20
CA ALA A 265 -10.31 1.97 -6.50
C ALA A 265 -10.29 1.21 -7.84
N ALA A 266 -11.33 0.43 -8.17
CA ALA A 266 -11.45 -0.25 -9.45
C ALA A 266 -11.59 0.75 -10.61
N ASP A 267 -12.39 1.81 -10.43
CA ASP A 267 -12.58 2.85 -11.44
C ASP A 267 -11.28 3.62 -11.74
N ILE A 268 -10.46 3.85 -10.72
CA ILE A 268 -9.12 4.46 -10.87
C ILE A 268 -8.12 3.53 -11.57
N LEU A 269 -8.20 2.21 -11.32
CA LEU A 269 -7.29 1.24 -11.94
C LEU A 269 -7.64 0.96 -13.40
N LEU A 270 -8.92 1.01 -13.75
CA LEU A 270 -9.41 0.51 -15.04
C LEU A 270 -8.79 1.20 -16.26
N PRO A 271 -8.62 2.54 -16.33
CA PRO A 271 -8.02 3.17 -17.50
C PRO A 271 -6.63 2.63 -17.83
N GLU A 272 -5.78 2.46 -16.82
CA GLU A 272 -4.44 1.88 -17.01
C GLU A 272 -4.49 0.39 -17.37
N VAL A 273 -5.48 -0.35 -16.89
CA VAL A 273 -5.71 -1.75 -17.26
C VAL A 273 -6.10 -1.85 -18.74
N LEU A 274 -7.10 -1.09 -19.19
CA LEU A 274 -7.52 -1.07 -20.59
C LEU A 274 -6.40 -0.57 -21.52
N ALA A 275 -5.67 0.48 -21.13
CA ALA A 275 -4.54 0.97 -21.92
C ALA A 275 -3.37 0.00 -21.97
N ALA A 276 -3.15 -0.81 -20.94
CA ALA A 276 -2.15 -1.87 -20.97
C ALA A 276 -2.54 -3.00 -21.94
N LEU A 277 -3.84 -3.28 -22.05
CA LEU A 277 -4.40 -4.25 -23.00
C LEU A 277 -4.46 -3.72 -24.44
N GLY A 278 -4.28 -2.42 -24.66
CA GLY A 278 -4.46 -1.79 -25.98
C GLY A 278 -5.92 -1.49 -26.33
N GLU A 279 -6.81 -1.60 -25.34
CA GLU A 279 -8.27 -1.45 -25.47
C GLU A 279 -8.76 -0.08 -24.99
N TRP A 280 -7.85 0.79 -24.54
CA TRP A 280 -8.20 2.18 -24.27
C TRP A 280 -8.42 2.90 -25.60
N GLY A 281 -9.55 3.59 -25.71
CA GLY A 281 -9.92 4.35 -26.90
C GLY A 281 -8.93 5.46 -27.27
N PRO A 282 -9.22 6.25 -28.32
CA PRO A 282 -8.31 7.30 -28.80
C PRO A 282 -8.12 8.47 -27.81
N GLU A 283 -8.91 8.52 -26.74
CA GLU A 283 -8.84 9.56 -25.73
C GLU A 283 -7.52 9.47 -24.92
N PRO A 284 -6.94 10.60 -24.50
CA PRO A 284 -5.82 10.55 -23.57
C PRO A 284 -6.24 9.88 -22.27
N LEU A 285 -5.31 9.14 -21.65
CA LEU A 285 -5.53 8.63 -20.30
C LEU A 285 -5.81 9.79 -19.33
N PRO A 286 -6.68 9.62 -18.34
CA PRO A 286 -6.90 10.63 -17.30
C PRO A 286 -5.55 10.99 -16.67
N GLU A 287 -5.17 12.26 -16.71
CA GLU A 287 -3.93 12.69 -16.08
C GLU A 287 -4.06 12.53 -14.56
N PRO A 288 -3.24 11.67 -13.93
CA PRO A 288 -3.24 11.61 -12.48
C PRO A 288 -2.74 12.95 -11.93
N PRO A 289 -3.27 13.42 -10.78
CA PRO A 289 -2.86 14.68 -10.19
C PRO A 289 -1.34 14.69 -9.99
N GLU A 290 -0.67 15.75 -10.44
CA GLU A 290 0.79 15.83 -10.46
C GLU A 290 1.39 15.61 -9.07
N VAL A 291 0.73 16.14 -8.02
CA VAL A 291 1.04 15.91 -6.61
C VAL A 291 -0.18 16.33 -5.77
N SER A 292 -0.57 15.55 -4.76
CA SER A 292 -1.41 16.11 -3.68
C SER A 292 -0.65 17.29 -3.02
N PRO A 293 -1.27 18.46 -2.73
CA PRO A 293 -0.65 19.59 -2.03
C PRO A 293 -0.05 19.22 -0.65
N SER A 294 -0.23 17.98 -0.21
CA SER A 294 0.33 17.42 1.02
C SER A 294 1.82 17.04 0.98
N VAL A 295 2.49 17.10 -0.17
CA VAL A 295 3.95 16.84 -0.28
C VAL A 295 4.80 18.07 0.08
N ASP A 296 4.22 19.28 0.14
CA ASP A 296 4.98 20.53 0.34
C ASP A 296 5.38 20.82 1.81
N ASN A 297 5.21 19.86 2.72
CA ASN A 297 5.81 19.90 4.07
C ASN A 297 7.21 19.27 4.14
N SER A 298 7.89 19.17 2.99
CA SER A 298 9.20 18.54 2.79
C SER A 298 10.34 19.19 3.58
N LYS A 299 10.27 20.49 3.90
CA LYS A 299 11.39 21.23 4.55
C LYS A 299 11.69 20.79 5.99
N LEU A 300 10.66 20.44 6.77
CA LEU A 300 10.86 19.92 8.13
C LEU A 300 11.40 18.47 8.09
N THR A 301 11.00 17.73 7.07
CA THR A 301 11.20 16.30 6.91
C THR A 301 12.57 15.96 6.32
N GLU A 302 13.06 16.77 5.37
CA GLU A 302 14.45 16.68 4.87
C GLU A 302 15.46 16.93 6.00
N ARG A 303 15.13 17.84 6.92
CA ARG A 303 15.96 18.15 8.09
C ARG A 303 16.07 16.95 9.04
N ILE A 304 14.96 16.24 9.29
CA ILE A 304 14.93 15.02 10.12
C ILE A 304 15.67 13.86 9.44
N LEU A 305 15.53 13.69 8.13
CA LEU A 305 16.19 12.61 7.38
C LEU A 305 17.69 12.82 7.17
N ARG A 306 18.13 14.07 7.02
CA ARG A 306 19.55 14.43 6.88
C ARG A 306 20.31 14.07 8.16
N ILE A 307 19.71 14.30 9.33
CA ILE A 307 20.25 13.94 10.63
C ILE A 307 20.42 12.41 10.77
N ALA A 308 19.46 11.61 10.31
CA ALA A 308 19.51 10.15 10.40
C ALA A 308 20.57 9.47 9.49
N ARG A 309 21.13 10.17 8.49
CA ARG A 309 22.20 9.64 7.61
C ARG A 309 23.61 9.90 8.10
N THR A 310 23.79 10.77 9.10
CA THR A 310 25.10 11.20 9.61
C THR A 310 25.57 10.39 10.82
N VAL A 311 24.77 9.41 11.28
CA VAL A 311 25.06 8.55 12.45
C VAL A 311 25.35 7.12 11.99
N ARG A 312 26.22 6.95 10.99
CA ARG A 312 26.70 5.65 10.54
C ARG A 312 28.20 5.59 10.62
#